data_AF-A0A173RJ63-F1
#
_entry.id   AF-A0A173RJ63-F1
#
_cell.length_a   1.000
_cell.length_b   1.000
_cell.length_c   1.000
_cell.angle_alpha   90.00
_cell.angle_beta   90.00
_cell.angle_gamma   90.00
#
_symmetry.space_group_name_H-M   'P 1'
#
loop_
_entity.id
_entity.type
_entity.pdbx_description
1 polymer ?
#
loop_
_entity_poly.entity_id
_entity_poly.type
_entity_poly.pdbx_seq_one_letter_code
_entity_poly.pdbx_strand_id
1 'polypeptide(L)'
;MCLTGVRVGELGGMKWSDIDFKKKVVHVRRSLSCSYYNGEKRMMLVTPKTVNSIREIPFLGEMEEILKSQKKKQNKLKEELGSRWRSTDDLKDLVFTTGMGSPCVRYVVEKEIKKALKRMSEKEGVLAVQENREPREIRDFHPHSLRHTFATRCFEKKMEPKVVQR
;
A
#
# COMPACT_ATOMS: atom_id res chain seq x y z
N MET A 1 -1.05 -1.90 3.94
CA MET A 1 -0.20 -1.30 4.99
C MET A 1 -0.68 -1.67 6.39
N CYS A 2 -1.96 -1.50 6.74
CA CYS A 2 -2.48 -1.84 8.07
C CYS A 2 -2.31 -3.32 8.47
N LEU A 3 -2.28 -4.24 7.50
CA LEU A 3 -2.10 -5.67 7.74
C LEU A 3 -0.64 -6.14 7.70
N THR A 4 0.27 -5.33 7.15
CA THR A 4 1.62 -5.79 6.79
C THR A 4 2.74 -4.91 7.35
N GLY A 5 2.44 -3.71 7.84
CA GLY A 5 3.46 -2.77 8.33
C GLY A 5 4.46 -2.27 7.27
N VAL A 6 4.27 -2.61 5.98
CA VAL A 6 5.20 -2.21 4.90
C VAL A 6 5.28 -0.69 4.76
N ARG A 7 6.48 -0.20 4.46
CA ARG A 7 6.67 1.22 4.09
C ARG A 7 6.00 1.48 2.75
N VAL A 8 5.59 2.73 2.53
CA VAL A 8 4.93 3.12 1.28
C VAL A 8 5.81 2.88 0.04
N GLY A 9 7.14 3.05 0.16
CA GLY A 9 8.08 2.72 -0.91
C GLY A 9 8.16 1.21 -1.20
N GLU A 10 8.17 0.37 -0.16
CA GLU A 10 8.14 -1.09 -0.30
C GLU A 10 6.83 -1.53 -1.01
N LEU A 11 5.70 -0.91 -0.66
CA LEU A 11 4.42 -1.14 -1.32
C LEU A 11 4.47 -0.73 -2.80
N GLY A 12 4.97 0.46 -3.11
CA GLY A 12 5.07 0.95 -4.49
C GLY A 12 6.07 0.18 -5.36
N GLY A 13 7.03 -0.53 -4.74
CA GLY A 13 8.02 -1.34 -5.44
C GLY A 13 7.66 -2.82 -5.59
N MET A 14 6.58 -3.26 -4.96
CA MET A 14 6.21 -4.68 -4.89
C MET A 14 5.74 -5.22 -6.25
N LYS A 15 6.33 -6.34 -6.69
CA LYS A 15 5.95 -7.02 -7.94
C LYS A 15 5.12 -8.26 -7.67
N TRP A 16 4.35 -8.70 -8.66
CA TRP A 16 3.56 -9.94 -8.54
C TRP A 16 4.42 -11.18 -8.28
N SER A 17 5.68 -11.18 -8.74
CA SER A 17 6.67 -12.23 -8.44
C SER A 17 7.11 -12.28 -6.97
N ASP A 18 6.82 -11.24 -6.18
CA ASP A 18 7.07 -11.21 -4.75
C ASP A 18 5.94 -11.85 -3.93
N ILE A 19 4.83 -12.21 -4.56
CA ILE A 19 3.64 -12.78 -3.89
C ILE A 19 3.61 -14.28 -4.12
N ASP A 20 3.92 -15.06 -3.08
CA ASP A 20 3.79 -16.52 -3.12
C ASP A 20 2.42 -16.93 -2.54
N PHE A 21 1.46 -17.18 -3.43
CA PHE A 21 0.13 -17.65 -3.05
C PHE A 21 0.11 -19.08 -2.52
N LYS A 22 1.11 -19.93 -2.85
CA LYS A 22 1.17 -21.31 -2.37
C LYS A 22 1.64 -21.35 -0.92
N LYS A 23 2.74 -20.65 -0.64
CA LYS A 23 3.29 -20.51 0.73
C LYS A 23 2.55 -19.46 1.56
N LYS A 24 1.68 -18.66 0.93
CA LYS A 24 0.94 -17.54 1.55
C LYS A 24 1.89 -16.53 2.20
N VAL A 25 2.90 -16.10 1.47
CA VAL A 25 3.88 -15.11 1.93
C VAL A 25 4.11 -14.01 0.89
N VAL A 26 4.40 -12.80 1.38
CA VAL A 26 4.84 -11.64 0.61
C VAL A 26 6.32 -11.41 0.87
N HIS A 27 7.14 -11.44 -0.16
CA HIS A 27 8.57 -11.17 -0.05
C HIS A 27 8.86 -9.67 -0.25
N VAL A 28 9.25 -8.97 0.80
CA VAL A 28 9.68 -7.56 0.69
C VAL A 28 11.14 -7.54 0.27
N ARG A 29 11.42 -7.30 -1.01
CA ARG A 29 12.79 -7.36 -1.59
C ARG A 29 13.28 -6.06 -2.22
N ARG A 30 12.39 -5.07 -2.35
CA ARG A 30 12.62 -3.84 -3.09
C ARG A 30 11.76 -2.71 -2.56
N SER A 31 12.19 -1.49 -2.80
CA SER A 31 11.43 -0.28 -2.51
C SER A 31 11.45 0.63 -3.73
N LEU A 32 10.33 1.26 -4.02
CA LEU A 32 10.26 2.35 -4.98
C LEU A 32 10.85 3.61 -4.35
N SER A 33 11.93 4.11 -4.94
CA SER A 33 12.51 5.42 -4.63
C SER A 33 12.03 6.43 -5.66
N CYS A 34 11.69 7.62 -5.18
CA CYS A 34 11.32 8.74 -6.01
C CYS A 34 12.18 9.93 -5.61
N SER A 35 13.10 10.34 -6.48
CA SER A 35 13.98 11.48 -6.28
C SER A 35 13.80 12.49 -7.41
N TYR A 36 14.20 13.74 -7.13
CA TYR A 36 14.30 14.77 -8.15
C TYR A 36 15.77 15.00 -8.44
N TYR A 37 16.14 14.96 -9.72
CA TYR A 37 17.49 15.29 -10.17
C TYR A 37 17.35 16.33 -11.28
N ASN A 38 17.95 17.51 -11.10
CA ASN A 38 17.83 18.64 -12.03
C ASN A 38 16.37 19.00 -12.40
N GLY A 39 15.45 18.96 -11.43
CA GLY A 39 14.02 19.25 -11.66
C GLY A 39 13.22 18.10 -12.29
N GLU A 40 13.89 17.04 -12.77
CA GLU A 40 13.22 15.86 -13.32
C GLU A 40 12.94 14.82 -12.25
N LYS A 41 11.70 14.31 -12.24
CA LYS A 41 11.30 13.24 -11.34
C LYS A 41 11.84 11.91 -11.84
N ARG A 42 12.76 11.31 -11.08
CA ARG A 42 13.29 9.96 -11.33
C ARG A 42 12.65 8.96 -10.37
N MET A 43 12.15 7.87 -10.94
CA MET A 43 11.60 6.75 -10.19
C MET A 43 12.44 5.52 -10.46
N MET A 44 12.92 4.86 -9.41
CA MET A 44 13.74 3.67 -9.55
C MET A 44 13.42 2.67 -8.44
N LEU A 45 13.49 1.39 -8.76
CA LEU A 45 13.47 0.34 -7.77
C LEU A 45 14.85 0.24 -7.13
N VAL A 46 14.90 0.45 -5.83
CA VAL A 46 16.12 0.24 -5.05
C VAL A 46 15.99 -1.08 -4.29
N THR A 47 17.07 -1.84 -4.29
CA THR A 47 17.22 -2.93 -3.32
C THR A 47 17.43 -2.31 -1.93
N PRO A 48 16.92 -2.95 -0.87
CA PRO A 48 17.15 -2.44 0.46
C PRO A 48 18.64 -2.40 0.78
N LYS A 49 19.09 -1.32 1.43
CA LYS A 49 20.52 -1.09 1.74
C LYS A 49 21.11 -2.14 2.70
N THR A 50 20.27 -2.90 3.40
CA THR A 50 20.70 -3.89 4.40
C THR A 50 19.89 -5.18 4.30
N VAL A 51 20.52 -6.32 4.59
CA VAL A 51 19.90 -7.67 4.58
C VAL A 51 18.65 -7.73 5.48
N ASN A 52 18.68 -7.03 6.62
CA ASN A 52 17.57 -6.95 7.57
C ASN A 52 16.30 -6.32 7.00
N SER A 53 16.39 -5.60 5.88
CA SER A 53 15.21 -5.01 5.24
C SER A 53 14.52 -5.97 4.27
N ILE A 54 15.15 -7.11 3.96
CA ILE A 54 14.57 -8.19 3.19
C ILE A 54 13.86 -9.13 4.17
N ARG A 55 12.55 -9.27 4.01
CA ARG A 55 11.72 -10.05 4.94
C ARG A 55 10.54 -10.69 4.24
N GLU A 56 9.98 -11.70 4.88
CA GLU A 56 8.76 -12.37 4.45
C GLU A 56 7.63 -11.99 5.39
N ILE A 57 6.48 -11.62 4.83
CA ILE A 57 5.29 -11.29 5.59
C ILE A 57 4.24 -12.36 5.27
N PRO A 58 3.81 -13.17 6.24
CA PRO A 58 2.76 -14.15 6.00
C PRO A 58 1.46 -13.43 5.64
N PHE A 59 0.60 -14.08 4.86
CA PHE A 59 -0.73 -13.55 4.61
C PHE A 59 -1.52 -13.51 5.91
N LEU A 60 -2.18 -12.38 6.13
CA LEU A 60 -2.96 -12.12 7.35
C LEU A 60 -4.37 -11.72 6.95
N GLY A 61 -5.36 -12.35 7.60
CA GLY A 61 -6.78 -12.10 7.34
C GLY A 61 -7.14 -12.24 5.86
N GLU A 62 -7.81 -11.23 5.32
CA GLU A 62 -8.35 -11.17 3.96
C GLU A 62 -7.30 -10.83 2.88
N MET A 63 -6.00 -10.84 3.22
CA MET A 63 -4.94 -10.41 2.31
C MET A 63 -4.92 -11.19 1.00
N GLU A 64 -5.14 -12.50 1.05
CA GLU A 64 -5.16 -13.35 -0.15
C GLU A 64 -6.25 -12.92 -1.13
N GLU A 65 -7.44 -12.67 -0.62
CA GLU A 65 -8.62 -12.26 -1.38
C GLU A 65 -8.43 -10.87 -1.98
N ILE A 66 -7.90 -9.94 -1.20
CA ILE A 66 -7.55 -8.59 -1.65
C ILE A 66 -6.53 -8.65 -2.79
N LEU A 67 -5.47 -9.46 -2.65
CA LEU A 67 -4.44 -9.62 -3.69
C LEU A 67 -5.00 -10.26 -4.96
N LYS A 68 -5.83 -11.31 -4.84
CA LYS A 68 -6.49 -11.94 -5.99
C LYS A 68 -7.42 -10.97 -6.72
N SER A 69 -8.25 -10.23 -5.98
CA SER A 69 -9.14 -9.21 -6.51
C SER A 69 -8.37 -8.10 -7.23
N GLN A 70 -7.29 -7.61 -6.63
CA GLN A 70 -6.40 -6.62 -7.23
C GLN A 70 -5.79 -7.12 -8.53
N LYS A 71 -5.32 -8.38 -8.59
CA LYS A 71 -4.74 -8.97 -9.81
C LYS A 71 -5.77 -9.02 -10.94
N LYS A 72 -6.99 -9.47 -10.64
CA LYS A 72 -8.10 -9.54 -11.60
C LYS A 72 -8.44 -8.14 -12.14
N LYS A 73 -8.56 -7.15 -11.25
CA LYS A 73 -8.84 -5.76 -11.62
C LYS A 73 -7.74 -5.17 -12.51
N GLN A 74 -6.47 -5.42 -12.18
CA GLN A 74 -5.35 -4.91 -12.96
C GLN A 74 -5.28 -5.53 -14.35
N ASN A 75 -5.52 -6.85 -14.48
CA ASN A 75 -5.55 -7.52 -15.78
C ASN A 75 -6.64 -6.94 -16.68
N LYS A 76 -7.85 -6.74 -16.15
CA LYS A 76 -8.94 -6.09 -16.89
C LYS A 76 -8.56 -4.68 -17.37
N LEU A 77 -7.97 -3.86 -16.52
CA LEU A 77 -7.52 -2.52 -16.91
C LEU A 77 -6.40 -2.55 -17.95
N LYS A 78 -5.48 -3.52 -17.89
CA LYS A 78 -4.43 -3.71 -18.89
C LYS A 78 -5.03 -4.04 -20.25
N GLU A 79 -6.02 -4.93 -20.30
CA GLU A 79 -6.74 -5.30 -21.52
C GLU A 79 -7.51 -4.10 -22.09
N GLU A 80 -8.25 -3.36 -21.24
CA GLU A 80 -9.02 -2.18 -21.66
C GLU A 80 -8.14 -1.02 -22.17
N LEU A 81 -6.97 -0.81 -21.56
CA LEU A 81 -6.10 0.31 -21.91
C LEU A 81 -5.10 -0.01 -23.02
N GLY A 82 -4.73 -1.29 -23.21
CA GLY A 82 -3.77 -1.72 -24.21
C GLY A 82 -2.48 -0.88 -24.18
N SER A 83 -2.18 -0.20 -25.28
CA SER A 83 -1.00 0.68 -25.41
C SER A 83 -0.99 1.89 -24.46
N ARG A 84 -2.13 2.27 -23.88
CA ARG A 84 -2.21 3.36 -22.89
C ARG A 84 -1.79 2.93 -21.49
N TRP A 85 -1.59 1.63 -21.24
CA TRP A 85 -1.10 1.13 -19.97
C TRP A 85 0.36 1.55 -19.74
N ARG A 86 0.58 2.43 -18.76
CA ARG A 86 1.87 3.06 -18.48
C ARG A 86 2.76 2.16 -17.62
N SER A 87 3.27 1.09 -18.22
CA SER A 87 4.30 0.23 -17.64
C SER A 87 5.63 0.50 -18.35
N THR A 88 6.63 1.02 -17.64
CA THR A 88 8.01 1.07 -18.14
C THR A 88 8.72 -0.23 -17.82
N ASP A 89 9.77 -0.59 -18.56
CA ASP A 89 10.46 -1.88 -18.42
C ASP A 89 10.93 -2.18 -16.99
N ASP A 90 11.50 -1.19 -16.31
CA ASP A 90 11.99 -1.34 -14.94
C ASP A 90 10.86 -1.48 -13.90
N LEU A 91 9.70 -0.88 -14.21
CA LEU A 91 8.53 -0.76 -13.32
C LEU A 91 7.36 -1.65 -13.77
N LYS A 92 7.65 -2.70 -14.54
CA LYS A 92 6.65 -3.69 -14.93
C LYS A 92 6.25 -4.60 -13.77
N ASP A 93 5.03 -5.14 -13.91
CA ASP A 93 4.43 -6.16 -13.03
C ASP A 93 4.31 -5.76 -11.56
N LEU A 94 4.18 -4.46 -11.29
CA LEU A 94 3.87 -3.95 -9.97
C LEU A 94 2.47 -4.37 -9.51
N VAL A 95 2.34 -4.76 -8.24
CA VAL A 95 1.06 -5.11 -7.60
C VAL A 95 0.17 -3.88 -7.44
N PHE A 96 0.78 -2.76 -7.04
CA PHE A 96 0.08 -1.53 -6.73
C PHE A 96 0.38 -0.45 -7.77
N THR A 97 -0.59 -0.21 -8.65
CA THR A 97 -0.52 0.78 -9.72
C THR A 97 -1.74 1.70 -9.69
N THR A 98 -1.61 2.87 -10.31
CA THR A 98 -2.76 3.72 -10.64
C THR A 98 -3.65 3.05 -11.68
N GLY A 99 -4.82 3.64 -11.95
CA GLY A 99 -5.73 3.16 -13.01
C GLY A 99 -5.09 3.15 -14.41
N MET A 100 -4.05 3.96 -14.64
CA MET A 100 -3.30 4.01 -15.90
C MET A 100 -2.04 3.12 -15.90
N GLY A 101 -1.78 2.36 -14.84
CA GLY A 101 -0.62 1.47 -14.75
C GLY A 101 0.65 2.06 -14.17
N SER A 102 0.69 3.37 -13.88
CA SER A 102 1.85 3.99 -13.24
C SER A 102 2.02 3.52 -11.78
N PRO A 103 3.25 3.48 -11.25
CA PRO A 103 3.51 3.06 -9.88
C PRO A 103 2.77 3.91 -8.82
N CYS A 104 2.30 3.27 -7.75
CA CYS A 104 1.76 3.95 -6.58
C CYS A 104 2.88 4.55 -5.71
N VAL A 105 3.30 5.78 -6.03
CA VAL A 105 4.23 6.55 -5.19
C VAL A 105 3.56 7.12 -3.95
N ARG A 106 4.36 7.56 -2.96
CA ARG A 106 3.90 8.12 -1.67
C ARG A 106 2.78 9.16 -1.83
N TYR A 107 2.97 10.15 -2.70
CA TYR A 107 1.98 11.20 -2.97
C TYR A 107 0.62 10.65 -3.43
N VAL A 108 0.63 9.60 -4.26
CA VAL A 108 -0.62 8.97 -4.74
C VAL A 108 -1.34 8.31 -3.56
N VAL A 109 -0.60 7.58 -2.72
CA VAL A 109 -1.16 6.92 -1.54
C VAL A 109 -1.72 7.95 -0.55
N GLU A 110 -0.99 9.04 -0.29
CA GLU A 110 -1.47 10.15 0.56
C GLU A 110 -2.75 10.78 0.01
N LYS A 111 -2.82 11.00 -1.30
CA LYS A 111 -4.03 11.53 -1.95
C LYS A 111 -5.22 10.58 -1.80
N GLU A 112 -5.02 9.28 -1.97
CA GLU A 112 -6.10 8.30 -1.81
C GLU A 112 -6.55 8.17 -0.35
N ILE A 113 -5.64 8.28 0.63
CA ILE A 113 -6.00 8.35 2.06
C ILE A 113 -6.88 9.57 2.33
N LYS A 114 -6.48 10.76 1.86
CA LYS A 114 -7.26 12.00 2.05
C LYS A 114 -8.66 11.89 1.43
N LYS A 115 -8.78 11.28 0.24
CA LYS A 115 -10.09 11.02 -0.37
C LYS A 115 -10.94 10.07 0.47
N ALA A 116 -10.34 9.02 1.03
CA ALA A 116 -11.05 8.07 1.89
C ALA A 116 -11.54 8.76 3.18
N LEU A 117 -10.69 9.56 3.82
CA LEU A 117 -11.02 10.36 5.00
C LEU A 117 -12.18 11.33 4.72
N LYS A 118 -12.14 12.05 3.60
CA LYS A 118 -13.22 12.95 3.19
C LYS A 118 -14.56 12.19 3.06
N ARG A 119 -14.55 11.06 2.36
CA ARG A 119 -15.76 10.22 2.21
C ARG A 119 -16.29 9.67 3.53
N MET A 120 -15.39 9.31 4.45
CA MET A 120 -15.76 8.86 5.79
C MET A 120 -16.39 10.00 6.58
N SER A 121 -15.82 11.20 6.52
CA SER A 121 -16.35 12.39 7.21
C SER A 121 -17.71 12.79 6.66
N GLU A 122 -17.90 12.74 5.34
CA GLU A 122 -19.19 13.00 4.69
C GLU A 122 -20.24 11.99 5.14
N LYS A 123 -19.90 10.69 5.15
CA LYS A 123 -20.80 9.63 5.62
C LYS A 123 -21.15 9.78 7.10
N GLU A 124 -20.18 10.14 7.94
CA GLU A 124 -20.37 10.39 9.36
C GLU A 124 -21.29 11.60 9.60
N GLY A 125 -21.15 12.66 8.82
CA GLY A 125 -22.06 13.81 8.88
C GLY A 125 -23.51 13.42 8.58
N VAL A 126 -23.73 12.57 7.56
CA VAL A 126 -25.07 12.05 7.24
C VAL A 126 -25.64 11.21 8.39
N LEU A 127 -24.85 10.31 8.97
CA LEU A 127 -25.28 9.45 10.08
C LEU A 127 -25.57 10.27 11.34
N ALA A 128 -24.77 11.28 11.64
CA ALA A 128 -24.93 12.14 12.80
C ALA A 128 -26.26 12.91 12.76
N VAL A 129 -26.65 13.43 11.58
CA VAL A 129 -27.95 14.05 11.36
C VAL A 129 -29.09 13.06 11.57
N GLN A 130 -28.97 11.83 11.05
CA GLN A 130 -29.99 10.79 11.23
C GLN A 130 -30.16 10.35 12.69
N GLU A 131 -29.05 10.32 13.44
CA GLU A 131 -28.99 9.91 14.84
C GLU A 131 -29.21 11.08 15.82
N ASN A 132 -29.48 12.29 15.32
CA ASN A 132 -29.64 13.53 16.08
C ASN A 132 -28.51 13.77 17.10
N ARG A 133 -27.27 13.61 16.64
CA ARG A 133 -26.05 13.83 17.43
C ARG A 133 -25.03 14.63 16.64
N GLU A 134 -24.02 15.13 17.34
CA GLU A 134 -22.87 15.76 16.68
C GLU A 134 -22.04 14.72 15.88
N PRO A 135 -21.49 15.10 14.70
CA PRO A 135 -20.58 14.26 13.95
C PRO A 135 -19.32 13.94 14.74
N ARG A 136 -18.90 12.66 14.70
CA ARG A 136 -17.64 12.27 15.32
C ARG A 136 -16.46 12.82 14.51
N GLU A 137 -15.46 13.33 15.21
CA GLU A 137 -14.24 13.81 14.59
C GLU A 137 -13.43 12.64 14.01
N ILE A 138 -13.19 12.68 12.70
CA ILE A 138 -12.29 11.73 12.03
C ILE A 138 -10.94 12.41 11.84
N ARG A 139 -9.97 12.00 12.66
CA ARG A 139 -8.62 12.55 12.61
C ARG A 139 -7.93 12.25 11.28
N ASP A 140 -7.20 13.24 10.77
CA ASP A 140 -6.34 13.07 9.60
C ASP A 140 -5.15 12.15 9.92
N PHE A 141 -4.68 11.42 8.93
CA PHE A 141 -3.51 10.55 9.07
C PHE A 141 -2.77 10.33 7.76
N HIS A 142 -1.51 9.93 7.89
CA HIS A 142 -0.58 9.75 6.77
C HIS A 142 -0.25 8.26 6.60
N PRO A 143 0.36 7.84 5.46
CA PRO A 143 0.79 6.46 5.27
C PRO A 143 1.65 5.90 6.41
N HIS A 144 2.47 6.74 7.02
CA HIS A 144 3.32 6.35 8.15
C HIS A 144 2.50 6.04 9.42
N SER A 145 1.41 6.77 9.65
CA SER A 145 0.48 6.52 10.76
C SER A 145 -0.09 5.11 10.69
N LEU A 146 -0.42 4.61 9.49
CA LEU A 146 -0.91 3.23 9.31
C LEU A 146 0.12 2.17 9.69
N ARG A 147 1.41 2.43 9.49
CA ARG A 147 2.50 1.56 9.95
C ARG A 147 2.60 1.57 11.48
N HIS A 148 2.48 2.74 12.11
CA HIS A 148 2.45 2.83 13.56
C HIS A 148 1.25 2.08 14.14
N THR A 149 0.06 2.22 13.56
CA THR A 149 -1.12 1.46 13.98
C THR A 149 -0.89 -0.04 13.92
N PHE A 150 -0.26 -0.56 12.84
CA PHE A 150 0.09 -1.97 12.76
C PHE A 150 1.01 -2.40 13.92
N ALA A 151 2.08 -1.64 14.18
CA ALA A 151 3.01 -1.94 15.27
C ALA A 151 2.30 -1.91 16.65
N THR A 152 1.47 -0.89 16.90
CA THR A 152 0.68 -0.81 18.14
C THR A 152 -0.24 -2.02 18.29
N ARG A 153 -0.99 -2.41 17.24
CA ARG A 153 -1.85 -3.61 17.26
C ARG A 153 -1.07 -4.90 17.51
N CYS A 154 0.16 -4.99 17.01
CA CYS A 154 1.04 -6.13 17.28
C CYS A 154 1.43 -6.20 18.76
N PHE A 155 1.80 -5.06 19.37
CA PHE A 155 2.14 -5.00 20.79
C PHE A 155 0.93 -5.21 21.70
N GLU A 156 -0.25 -4.71 21.34
CA GLU A 156 -1.51 -5.00 22.05
C GLU A 156 -1.78 -6.51 22.10
N LYS A 157 -1.41 -7.25 21.05
CA LYS A 157 -1.49 -8.72 21.00
C LYS A 157 -0.30 -9.44 21.63
N LYS A 158 0.53 -8.73 22.41
CA LYS A 158 1.71 -9.26 23.11
C LYS A 158 2.72 -9.94 22.19
N MET A 159 2.82 -9.50 20.94
CA MET A 159 3.81 -10.03 20.00
C MET A 159 5.20 -9.47 20.35
N GLU A 160 6.19 -10.37 20.37
CA GLU A 160 7.58 -10.04 20.70
C GLU A 160 8.13 -8.89 19.83
N PRO A 161 8.79 -7.87 20.40
CA PRO A 161 9.32 -6.74 19.64
C PRO A 161 10.27 -7.13 18.50
N LYS A 162 11.06 -8.19 18.68
CA LYS A 162 11.94 -8.73 17.63
C LYS A 162 11.17 -9.25 16.41
N VAL A 163 9.93 -9.68 16.58
CA VAL A 163 9.05 -10.13 15.49
C VAL A 163 8.44 -8.93 14.76
N VAL A 164 8.10 -7.86 15.50
CA VAL A 164 7.54 -6.62 14.93
C VAL A 164 8.60 -5.77 14.21
N GLN A 165 9.86 -5.85 14.66
CA GLN A 165 10.99 -5.09 14.11
C GLN A 165 11.63 -5.74 12.87
N ARG A 166 11.38 -7.03 12.63
CA ARG A 166 11.88 -7.81 11.48
C ARG A 166 11.24 -7.42 10.16
#